data_AF-A0A7S0RW02-F1
#
_entry.id   AF-A0A7S0RW02-F1
#
_cell.length_a   1.000
_cell.length_b   1.000
_cell.length_c   1.000
_cell.angle_alpha   90.00
_cell.angle_beta   90.00
_cell.angle_gamma   90.00
#
_symmetry.space_group_name_H-M   'P 1'
#
loop_
_entity.id
_entity.type
_entity.pdbx_description
1 polymer ?
#
loop_
_entity_poly.entity_id
_entity_poly.type
_entity_poly.pdbx_seq_one_letter_code
_entity_poly.pdbx_strand_id
1 'polypeptide(L)'
;ISYDWIFQYPNNDVGVTYSHMIHIEKMRYKENVLLAASWQASGAGCEGDPGQHLRFSISSDGGATWSPSKCVMYALQAVWSPILHFHAETGVLFLFYSETRKVASPGGDIKVIESSDAGDTWSEPRTIMTHEADGGVPKVLANKLCVTSSGAKVLANKL
;
A
#
# COMPACT_ATOMS: atom_id res chain seq x y z
N ILE A 1 4.29 28.01 10.03
CA ILE A 1 4.27 26.57 9.76
C ILE A 1 2.85 26.24 9.35
N SER A 2 2.63 25.75 8.13
CA SER A 2 1.33 25.25 7.65
C SER A 2 1.37 23.72 7.63
N TYR A 3 0.22 23.10 7.87
CA TYR A 3 0.04 21.65 7.81
C TYR A 3 -1.06 21.36 6.78
N ASP A 4 -0.75 20.51 5.81
CA ASP A 4 -1.69 20.05 4.79
C ASP A 4 -2.01 18.57 5.00
N TRP A 5 -3.23 18.18 4.64
CA TRP A 5 -3.76 16.84 4.90
C TRP A 5 -4.12 16.18 3.57
N ILE A 6 -3.60 14.97 3.35
CA ILE A 6 -3.80 14.19 2.13
C ILE A 6 -5.24 13.68 2.03
N PHE A 7 -5.81 13.31 3.17
CA PHE A 7 -7.16 12.78 3.27
C PHE A 7 -7.84 13.36 4.50
N GLN A 8 -9.04 13.93 4.31
CA GLN A 8 -9.91 14.40 5.39
C GLN A 8 -11.31 13.81 5.20
N TYR A 9 -11.75 13.00 6.15
CA TYR A 9 -13.16 12.58 6.22
C TYR A 9 -14.06 13.80 6.45
N PRO A 10 -15.24 13.90 5.80
CA PRO A 10 -16.00 12.81 5.18
C PRO A 10 -15.94 12.75 3.63
N ASN A 11 -15.09 13.54 2.99
CA ASN A 11 -15.20 13.73 1.55
C ASN A 11 -14.57 12.57 0.77
N ASN A 12 -15.42 11.82 0.05
CA ASN A 12 -15.10 10.94 -1.09
C ASN A 12 -15.08 9.41 -0.85
N ASP A 13 -15.55 8.88 0.28
CA ASP A 13 -15.57 7.43 0.48
C ASP A 13 -16.72 6.91 1.35
N VAL A 14 -17.93 6.92 0.79
CA VAL A 14 -19.14 6.41 1.47
C VAL A 14 -18.91 4.95 1.85
N GLY A 15 -18.96 4.66 3.15
CA GLY A 15 -18.84 3.30 3.68
C GLY A 15 -17.45 2.91 4.16
N VAL A 16 -16.44 3.77 4.04
CA VAL A 16 -15.16 3.55 4.75
C VAL A 16 -15.23 4.26 6.10
N THR A 17 -15.06 3.49 7.18
CA THR A 17 -15.19 3.95 8.57
C THR A 17 -13.90 3.72 9.38
N TYR A 18 -12.89 3.09 8.77
CA TYR A 18 -11.54 2.91 9.29
C TYR A 18 -10.51 3.20 8.19
N SER A 19 -9.44 3.91 8.53
CA SER A 19 -8.31 4.19 7.65
C SER A 19 -7.02 4.35 8.47
N HIS A 20 -5.93 3.69 8.05
CA HIS A 20 -4.68 3.66 8.80
C HIS A 20 -3.47 3.38 7.89
N MET A 21 -2.25 3.45 8.43
CA MET A 21 -0.99 3.05 7.78
C MET A 21 -0.82 3.61 6.37
N ILE A 22 -0.88 4.94 6.22
CA ILE A 22 -0.60 5.59 4.95
C ILE A 22 0.90 5.53 4.60
N HIS A 23 1.20 5.24 3.35
CA HIS A 23 2.51 5.36 2.75
C HIS A 23 2.44 6.31 1.57
N ILE A 24 3.43 7.18 1.42
CA ILE A 24 3.54 8.11 0.29
C ILE A 24 4.86 7.84 -0.43
N GLU A 25 4.78 7.66 -1.74
CA GLU A 25 5.93 7.58 -2.61
C GLU A 25 5.97 8.74 -3.60
N LYS A 26 7.12 9.41 -3.69
CA LYS A 26 7.36 10.42 -4.73
C LYS A 26 7.90 9.72 -5.97
N MET A 27 7.23 9.90 -7.10
CA MET A 27 7.62 9.30 -8.37
C MET A 27 7.76 10.34 -9.48
N ARG A 28 8.74 10.14 -10.36
CA ARG A 28 8.82 10.86 -11.63
C ARG A 28 8.35 9.92 -12.73
N TYR A 29 7.12 10.12 -13.20
CA TYR A 29 6.53 9.30 -14.24
C TYR A 29 6.41 10.13 -15.51
N LYS A 30 7.17 9.74 -16.55
CA LYS A 30 7.39 10.55 -17.75
C LYS A 30 7.93 11.94 -17.35
N GLU A 31 7.29 13.02 -17.81
CA GLU A 31 7.71 14.40 -17.52
C GLU A 31 7.17 14.92 -16.18
N ASN A 32 6.22 14.21 -15.56
CA ASN A 32 5.51 14.67 -14.38
C ASN A 32 6.14 14.15 -13.08
N VAL A 33 6.10 14.98 -12.04
CA VAL A 33 6.36 14.57 -10.66
C VAL A 33 5.02 14.34 -9.98
N LEU A 34 4.85 13.15 -9.44
CA LEU A 34 3.62 12.72 -8.77
C LEU A 34 3.94 12.31 -7.32
N LEU A 35 2.97 12.49 -6.44
CA LEU A 35 2.92 11.83 -5.15
C LEU A 35 1.88 10.72 -5.24
N ALA A 36 2.28 9.49 -4.97
CA ALA A 36 1.39 8.35 -4.86
C ALA A 36 1.17 8.03 -3.39
N ALA A 37 -0.07 7.90 -2.95
CA ALA A 37 -0.43 7.54 -1.59
C ALA A 37 -1.22 6.24 -1.57
N SER A 38 -0.92 5.38 -0.61
CA SER A 38 -1.67 4.15 -0.35
C SER A 38 -1.90 3.95 1.14
N TRP A 39 -3.06 3.42 1.52
CA TRP A 39 -3.41 3.19 2.93
C TRP A 39 -4.34 1.99 3.06
N GLN A 40 -4.39 1.39 4.25
CA GLN A 40 -5.37 0.35 4.55
C GLN A 40 -6.68 0.99 5.02
N ALA A 41 -7.80 0.43 4.61
CA ALA A 41 -9.12 0.96 4.89
C ALA A 41 -10.14 -0.16 5.13
N SER A 42 -11.20 0.11 5.89
CA SER A 42 -12.30 -0.83 6.12
C SER A 42 -13.62 -0.10 6.35
N GLY A 43 -14.73 -0.77 6.05
CA GLY A 43 -16.08 -0.32 6.39
C GLY A 43 -16.57 -0.78 7.77
N ALA A 44 -15.81 -1.64 8.46
CA ALA A 44 -16.18 -2.20 9.76
C ALA A 44 -15.79 -1.31 10.97
N GLY A 45 -15.09 -0.19 10.76
CA GLY A 45 -14.68 0.73 11.82
C GLY A 45 -13.53 0.24 12.68
N CYS A 46 -12.96 -0.93 12.35
CA CYS A 46 -11.85 -1.55 13.05
C CYS A 46 -10.82 -2.14 12.07
N GLU A 47 -9.65 -2.45 12.62
CA GLU A 47 -8.58 -3.12 11.89
C GLU A 47 -8.74 -4.65 11.90
N GLY A 48 -8.26 -5.31 10.85
CA GLY A 48 -8.22 -6.77 10.78
C GLY A 48 -9.52 -7.46 10.39
N ASP A 49 -10.56 -6.69 10.06
CA ASP A 49 -11.79 -7.22 9.48
C ASP A 49 -11.55 -7.81 8.07
N PRO A 50 -12.20 -8.92 7.68
CA PRO A 50 -12.13 -9.48 6.33
C PRO A 50 -12.48 -8.52 5.19
N GLY A 51 -13.16 -7.40 5.45
CA GLY A 51 -13.42 -6.32 4.49
C GLY A 51 -12.31 -5.27 4.38
N GLN A 52 -11.21 -5.40 5.14
CA GLN A 52 -10.07 -4.50 5.04
C GLN A 52 -9.39 -4.64 3.68
N HIS A 53 -9.12 -3.50 3.05
CA HIS A 53 -8.62 -3.40 1.68
C HIS A 53 -7.60 -2.26 1.55
N LEU A 54 -6.88 -2.22 0.44
CA LEU A 54 -5.91 -1.16 0.16
C LEU A 54 -6.51 -0.11 -0.76
N ARG A 55 -6.33 1.15 -0.38
CA ARG A 55 -6.71 2.32 -1.15
C ARG A 55 -5.49 2.97 -1.78
N PHE A 56 -5.74 3.72 -2.85
CA PHE A 56 -4.71 4.44 -3.58
C PHE A 56 -5.24 5.78 -4.10
N SER A 57 -4.38 6.80 -4.10
CA SER A 57 -4.64 8.10 -4.72
C SER A 57 -3.33 8.76 -5.17
N ILE A 58 -3.42 9.67 -6.14
CA ILE A 58 -2.29 10.44 -6.66
C ILE A 58 -2.54 11.94 -6.54
N SER A 59 -1.47 12.67 -6.27
CA SER A 59 -1.40 14.11 -6.47
C SER A 59 -0.38 14.45 -7.57
N SER A 60 -0.76 15.37 -8.46
CA SER A 60 0.10 15.94 -9.51
C SER A 60 0.54 17.38 -9.22
N ASP A 61 0.09 17.97 -8.11
CA ASP A 61 0.31 19.36 -7.72
C ASP A 61 1.07 19.50 -6.39
N GLY A 62 1.88 18.48 -6.06
CA GLY A 62 2.73 18.50 -4.87
C GLY A 62 1.98 18.24 -3.56
N GLY A 63 0.80 17.65 -3.62
CA GLY A 63 -0.02 17.26 -2.48
C GLY A 63 -1.13 18.25 -2.14
N ALA A 64 -1.32 19.31 -2.93
CA ALA A 64 -2.36 20.30 -2.71
C ALA A 64 -3.76 19.74 -3.00
N THR A 65 -3.89 18.91 -4.04
CA THR A 65 -5.09 18.13 -4.34
C THR A 65 -4.75 16.68 -4.65
N TRP A 66 -5.73 15.80 -4.46
CA TRP A 66 -5.60 14.36 -4.62
C TRP A 66 -6.74 13.82 -5.48
N SER A 67 -6.43 12.83 -6.33
CA SER A 67 -7.44 12.12 -7.12
C SER A 67 -8.45 11.40 -6.22
N PRO A 68 -9.65 11.07 -6.72
CA PRO A 68 -10.55 10.17 -6.01
C PRO A 68 -9.83 8.89 -5.57
N SER A 69 -10.12 8.44 -4.36
CA SER A 69 -9.56 7.20 -3.82
C SER A 69 -10.07 6.01 -4.63
N LYS A 70 -9.16 5.10 -5.01
CA LYS A 70 -9.47 3.82 -5.66
C LYS A 70 -9.22 2.67 -4.69
N CYS A 71 -10.09 1.66 -4.67
CA CYS A 71 -9.76 0.36 -4.07
C CYS A 71 -8.87 -0.39 -5.06
N VAL A 72 -7.63 -0.69 -4.68
CA VAL A 72 -6.64 -1.33 -5.58
C VAL A 72 -6.32 -2.77 -5.19
N MET A 73 -6.67 -3.18 -3.96
CA MET A 73 -6.50 -4.56 -3.51
C MET A 73 -7.57 -4.91 -2.49
N TYR A 74 -8.36 -5.94 -2.81
CA TYR A 74 -9.31 -6.57 -1.90
C TYR A 74 -8.98 -8.07 -1.81
N ALA A 75 -9.00 -8.63 -0.61
CA ALA A 75 -8.80 -10.05 -0.39
C ALA A 75 -9.90 -10.59 0.55
N LEU A 76 -10.05 -11.91 0.62
CA LEU A 76 -10.97 -12.54 1.56
C LEU A 76 -10.56 -12.35 3.02
N GLN A 77 -9.31 -11.96 3.26
CA GLN A 77 -8.73 -11.72 4.56
C GLN A 77 -8.11 -10.33 4.60
N ALA A 78 -7.93 -9.78 5.80
CA ALA A 78 -7.37 -8.46 5.99
C ALA A 78 -5.99 -8.31 5.32
N VAL A 79 -5.81 -7.19 4.62
CA VAL A 79 -4.55 -6.76 4.02
C VAL A 79 -3.98 -5.57 4.79
N TRP A 80 -2.66 -5.53 4.95
CA TRP A 80 -1.97 -4.66 5.90
C TRP A 80 -0.79 -3.95 5.27
N SER A 81 -0.47 -2.78 5.83
CA SER A 81 0.78 -2.06 5.58
C SER A 81 1.15 -1.92 4.10
N PRO A 82 0.35 -1.18 3.33
CA PRO A 82 0.70 -0.92 1.94
C PRO A 82 1.99 -0.09 1.85
N ILE A 83 3.03 -0.62 1.22
CA ILE A 83 4.31 0.05 0.99
C ILE A 83 4.49 0.25 -0.51
N LEU A 84 4.55 1.50 -0.95
CA LEU A 84 4.83 1.86 -2.33
C LEU A 84 6.33 1.91 -2.59
N HIS A 85 6.72 1.53 -3.80
CA HIS A 85 8.08 1.70 -4.30
C HIS A 85 8.04 1.96 -5.80
N PHE A 86 8.52 3.12 -6.23
CA PHE A 86 8.62 3.44 -7.65
C PHE A 86 10.00 3.10 -8.19
N HIS A 87 10.05 2.24 -9.20
CA HIS A 87 11.27 1.87 -9.89
C HIS A 87 11.47 2.77 -11.11
N ALA A 88 12.29 3.81 -10.94
CA ALA A 88 12.44 4.89 -11.93
C ALA A 88 12.94 4.41 -13.31
N GLU A 89 13.79 3.37 -13.36
CA GLU A 89 14.36 2.87 -14.61
C GLU A 89 13.32 2.17 -15.49
N THR A 90 12.41 1.41 -14.88
CA THR A 90 11.35 0.68 -15.63
C THR A 90 10.02 1.43 -15.65
N GLY A 91 9.87 2.47 -14.83
CA GLY A 91 8.60 3.19 -14.67
C GLY A 91 7.53 2.39 -13.94
N VAL A 92 7.89 1.29 -13.26
CA VAL A 92 6.94 0.40 -12.57
C VAL A 92 6.76 0.86 -11.12
N LEU A 93 5.50 0.99 -10.72
CA LEU A 93 5.11 1.22 -9.33
C LEU A 93 4.74 -0.12 -8.68
N PHE A 94 5.46 -0.48 -7.63
CA PHE A 94 5.17 -1.65 -6.81
C PHE A 94 4.39 -1.24 -5.57
N LEU A 95 3.37 -2.02 -5.22
CA LEU A 95 2.67 -1.92 -3.95
C LEU A 95 2.78 -3.25 -3.21
N PHE A 96 3.63 -3.27 -2.19
CA PHE A 96 3.83 -4.41 -1.30
C PHE A 96 2.86 -4.35 -0.14
N TYR A 97 2.39 -5.49 0.32
CA TYR A 97 1.48 -5.58 1.46
C TYR A 97 1.59 -6.93 2.15
N SER A 98 1.03 -7.02 3.36
CA SER A 98 0.87 -8.28 4.07
C SER A 98 -0.59 -8.74 4.01
N GLU A 99 -0.83 -10.05 3.87
CA GLU A 99 -2.18 -10.62 3.86
C GLU A 99 -2.33 -11.67 4.96
N THR A 100 -3.41 -11.54 5.74
CA THR A 100 -3.71 -12.48 6.83
C THR A 100 -3.94 -13.90 6.32
N ARG A 101 -3.26 -14.87 6.94
CA ARG A 101 -3.40 -16.31 6.66
C ARG A 101 -4.13 -17.07 7.77
N LYS A 102 -3.91 -16.70 9.03
CA LYS A 102 -4.58 -17.29 10.21
C LYS A 102 -5.59 -16.31 10.76
N VAL A 103 -6.81 -16.78 11.01
CA VAL A 103 -7.92 -15.95 11.52
C VAL A 103 -7.48 -15.15 12.75
N ALA A 104 -7.85 -13.87 12.81
CA ALA A 104 -7.56 -12.96 13.91
C ALA A 104 -6.06 -12.70 14.18
N SER A 105 -5.17 -12.88 13.20
CA SER A 105 -3.77 -12.46 13.30
C SER A 105 -3.45 -11.33 12.31
N PRO A 106 -2.80 -10.23 12.75
CA PRO A 106 -2.26 -9.25 11.83
C PRO A 106 -1.12 -9.84 11.01
N GLY A 107 -1.02 -9.43 9.74
CA GLY A 107 0.04 -9.86 8.84
C GLY A 107 -0.05 -11.32 8.39
N GLY A 108 0.94 -11.78 7.64
CA GLY A 108 0.95 -13.12 7.06
C GLY A 108 1.85 -13.21 5.83
N ASP A 109 1.27 -13.60 4.69
CA ASP A 109 1.99 -13.64 3.42
C ASP A 109 2.42 -12.22 3.03
N ILE A 110 3.63 -12.07 2.51
CA ILE A 110 4.03 -10.84 1.84
C ILE A 110 3.73 -10.98 0.36
N LYS A 111 2.97 -10.03 -0.18
CA LYS A 111 2.52 -10.00 -1.57
C LYS A 111 2.84 -8.65 -2.20
N VAL A 112 2.77 -8.62 -3.52
CA VAL A 112 2.97 -7.42 -4.33
C VAL A 112 1.99 -7.39 -5.49
N ILE A 113 1.46 -6.20 -5.77
CA ILE A 113 0.82 -5.85 -7.05
C ILE A 113 1.63 -4.74 -7.72
N GLU A 114 1.60 -4.71 -9.04
CA GLU A 114 2.46 -3.86 -9.86
C GLU A 114 1.62 -3.03 -10.82
N SER A 115 2.01 -1.79 -11.06
CA SER A 115 1.39 -0.90 -12.04
C SER A 115 2.45 -0.32 -12.97
N SER A 116 2.16 -0.36 -14.28
CA SER A 116 3.00 0.24 -15.33
C SER A 116 2.39 1.54 -15.89
N ASP A 117 1.27 1.98 -15.33
CA ASP A 117 0.48 3.13 -15.78
C ASP A 117 0.21 4.12 -14.63
N ALA A 118 1.19 4.27 -13.74
CA ALA A 118 1.12 5.17 -12.58
C ALA A 118 -0.11 4.92 -11.69
N GLY A 119 -0.45 3.65 -11.42
CA GLY A 119 -1.50 3.25 -10.49
C GLY A 119 -2.91 3.32 -11.04
N ASP A 120 -3.08 3.47 -12.37
CA ASP A 120 -4.39 3.39 -13.01
C ASP A 120 -4.92 1.96 -13.06
N THR A 121 -4.07 1.01 -13.41
CA THR A 121 -4.33 -0.42 -13.33
C THR A 121 -3.24 -1.14 -12.55
N TRP A 122 -3.60 -2.30 -12.00
CA TRP A 122 -2.73 -3.11 -11.16
C TRP A 122 -2.77 -4.57 -11.61
N SER A 123 -1.63 -5.25 -11.51
CA SER A 123 -1.52 -6.67 -11.79
C SER A 123 -2.30 -7.53 -10.79
N GLU A 124 -2.50 -8.81 -11.13
CA GLU A 124 -2.84 -9.81 -10.14
C GLU A 124 -1.77 -9.90 -9.03
N PRO A 125 -2.16 -10.21 -7.78
CA PRO A 125 -1.24 -10.26 -6.66
C PRO A 125 -0.29 -11.46 -6.75
N ARG A 126 1.00 -11.19 -6.53
CA ARG A 126 2.06 -12.20 -6.49
C ARG A 126 2.63 -12.32 -5.08
N THR A 127 2.64 -13.54 -4.54
CA THR A 127 3.31 -13.83 -3.27
C THR A 127 4.83 -13.79 -3.43
N ILE A 128 5.50 -13.02 -2.58
CA ILE A 128 6.97 -12.95 -2.52
C ILE A 128 7.54 -13.70 -1.32
N MET A 129 6.75 -13.87 -0.26
CA MET A 129 7.11 -14.67 0.90
C MET A 129 5.83 -15.25 1.51
N THR A 130 5.78 -16.56 1.70
CA THR A 130 4.68 -17.20 2.41
C THR A 130 4.87 -17.05 3.92
N HIS A 131 3.77 -17.06 4.66
CA HIS A 131 3.78 -17.10 6.12
C HIS A 131 4.68 -18.21 6.69
N GLU A 132 4.69 -19.38 6.07
CA GLU A 132 5.45 -20.56 6.50
C GLU A 132 6.94 -20.46 6.21
N ALA A 133 7.37 -19.58 5.29
CA ALA A 133 8.77 -19.49 4.87
C ALA A 133 9.73 -19.03 5.99
N ASP A 134 9.20 -18.41 7.05
CA ASP A 134 9.96 -17.94 8.20
C ASP A 134 9.29 -18.37 9.51
N GLY A 135 9.17 -19.70 9.68
CA GLY A 135 8.72 -20.33 10.92
C GLY A 135 7.23 -20.13 11.26
N GLY A 136 6.42 -19.63 10.32
CA GLY A 136 5.00 -19.36 10.58
C GLY A 136 4.78 -18.15 11.50
N VAL A 137 5.73 -17.22 11.54
CA VAL A 137 5.57 -15.94 12.26
C VAL A 137 4.91 -14.93 11.31
N PRO A 138 3.71 -14.41 11.62
CA PRO A 138 3.05 -13.40 10.79
C PRO A 138 3.94 -12.17 10.62
N LYS A 139 4.02 -11.68 9.38
CA LYS A 139 4.81 -10.50 9.05
C LYS A 139 3.87 -9.37 8.68
N VAL A 140 4.10 -8.21 9.29
CA VAL A 140 3.48 -6.95 8.90
C VAL A 140 4.60 -6.06 8.37
N LEU A 141 4.50 -5.64 7.12
CA LEU A 141 5.48 -4.72 6.55
C LEU A 141 5.52 -3.39 7.31
N ALA A 142 6.69 -2.78 7.34
CA ALA A 142 6.91 -1.45 7.87
C ALA A 142 8.00 -0.75 7.07
N ASN A 143 7.97 0.58 7.07
CA ASN A 143 8.94 1.45 6.40
C ASN A 143 8.99 1.33 4.88
N LYS A 144 9.65 2.31 4.26
CA LYS A 144 9.91 2.31 2.82
C LYS A 144 10.91 1.22 2.45
N LEU A 145 10.67 0.56 1.32
CA LEU A 145 11.62 -0.37 0.70
C LEU A 145 12.97 0.32 0.48
N CYS A 146 14.06 -0.32 0.93
CA CYS A 146 15.41 0.12 0.65
C CYS A 146 16.02 -0.75 -0.46
N VAL A 147 16.74 -0.13 -1.40
CA VAL A 147 17.52 -0.87 -2.40
C VAL A 147 18.98 -0.81 -1.96
N THR A 148 19.60 -1.97 -1.80
CA THR A 148 21.01 -2.10 -1.39
C THR A 148 21.95 -1.75 -2.54
N SER A 149 23.24 -1.57 -2.24
CA SER A 149 24.27 -1.34 -3.26
C SER A 149 24.43 -2.47 -4.27
N SER A 150 23.97 -3.69 -3.94
CA SER A 150 23.92 -4.83 -4.86
C SER A 150 22.62 -4.91 -5.68
N GLY A 151 21.69 -3.97 -5.50
CA GLY A 151 20.38 -3.97 -6.15
C GLY A 151 19.31 -4.83 -5.45
N ALA A 152 19.66 -5.51 -4.35
CA ALA A 152 18.66 -6.27 -3.59
C ALA A 152 17.64 -5.34 -2.93
N LYS A 153 16.36 -5.73 -2.99
CA LYS A 153 15.23 -5.04 -2.35
C LYS A 153 15.09 -5.51 -0.91
N VAL A 154 15.17 -4.59 0.04
CA VAL A 154 15.02 -4.84 1.48
C VAL A 154 13.71 -4.24 1.94
N LEU A 155 12.78 -5.12 2.31
CA LEU A 155 11.55 -4.78 3.00
C LEU A 155 11.76 -5.01 4.49
N ALA A 156 11.45 -4.01 5.31
CA ALA A 156 11.43 -4.20 6.75
C ALA A 156 10.05 -4.73 7.16
N ASN A 157 10.05 -5.70 8.06
CA ASN A 157 8.84 -6.18 8.73
C ASN A 157 8.94 -5.84 10.21
N LYS A 158 7.80 -5.50 10.82
CA LYS A 158 7.68 -5.52 12.27
C LYS A 158 7.63 -6.99 12.70
N LEU A 159 8.46 -7.37 13.68
CA LEU A 159 8.34 -8.62 14.42
C LEU A 159 7.48 -8.40 15.66
#